data_AF-A0A6I6E1Y0-F1
#
_entry.id   AF-A0A6I6E1Y0-F1
#
_cell.length_a   1.000
_cell.length_b   1.000
_cell.length_c   1.000
_cell.angle_alpha   90.00
_cell.angle_beta   90.00
_cell.angle_gamma   90.00
#
_symmetry.space_group_name_H-M   'P 1'
#
loop_
_entity.id
_entity.type
_entity.pdbx_description
1 polymer ?
#
loop_
_entity_poly.entity_id
_entity_poly.type
_entity_poly.pdbx_seq_one_letter_code
_entity_poly.pdbx_strand_id
1 'polypeptide(L)'
;MRTGAQVIPMTDALDTLFEGRRPTLTAPEVAELLGMTKQGVYHWLRDGTIPGYKVGSTWFIITAELKDTLRKGANAPRGGVMPPVVEEQD
;
A
#
# COMPACT_ATOMS: atom_id res chain seq x y z
N MET A 1 11.88 -23.77 26.03
CA MET A 1 10.55 -23.19 25.78
C MET A 1 10.74 -22.05 24.78
N ARG A 2 10.46 -22.28 23.49
CA ARG A 2 10.54 -21.22 22.48
C ARG A 2 9.20 -20.48 22.51
N THR A 3 9.20 -19.24 22.98
CA THR A 3 8.10 -18.31 22.78
C THR A 3 7.77 -18.29 21.31
N GLY A 4 6.60 -18.82 20.94
CA GLY A 4 6.04 -18.63 19.62
C GLY A 4 5.88 -17.13 19.43
N ALA A 5 6.59 -16.58 18.46
CA ALA A 5 6.21 -15.30 17.89
C ALA A 5 4.76 -15.48 17.44
N GLN A 6 3.83 -14.89 18.18
CA GLN A 6 2.44 -14.80 17.78
C GLN A 6 2.43 -14.01 16.47
N VAL A 7 2.43 -14.73 15.35
CA VAL A 7 2.03 -14.20 14.07
C VAL A 7 0.55 -13.89 14.21
N ILE A 8 0.24 -12.67 14.65
CA ILE A 8 -1.08 -12.11 14.38
C ILE A 8 -1.24 -12.28 12.87
N PRO A 9 -2.28 -12.97 12.35
CA PRO A 9 -2.64 -12.82 10.95
C PRO A 9 -3.14 -11.40 10.82
N MET A 10 -2.19 -10.47 10.73
CA MET A 10 -2.41 -9.06 10.56
C MET A 10 -2.95 -8.97 9.14
N THR A 11 -4.28 -8.97 9.01
CA THR A 11 -4.93 -8.54 7.79
C THR A 11 -4.21 -7.27 7.36
N ASP A 12 -3.54 -7.32 6.22
CA ASP A 12 -2.71 -6.21 5.76
C ASP A 12 -3.59 -4.96 5.74
N ALA A 13 -3.10 -3.81 6.24
CA ALA A 13 -3.88 -2.57 6.23
C ALA A 13 -4.36 -2.21 4.80
N LEU A 14 -3.62 -2.64 3.78
CA LEU A 14 -4.05 -2.57 2.39
C LEU A 14 -5.20 -3.54 2.09
N ASP A 15 -5.19 -4.77 2.60
CA ASP A 15 -6.33 -5.67 2.40
C ASP A 15 -7.62 -5.08 2.98
N THR A 16 -7.57 -4.41 4.13
CA THR A 16 -8.70 -3.63 4.67
C THR A 16 -9.08 -2.44 3.77
N LEU A 17 -8.11 -1.66 3.28
CA LEU A 17 -8.37 -0.51 2.40
C LEU A 17 -9.11 -0.90 1.09
N PHE A 18 -8.83 -2.10 0.59
CA PHE A 18 -9.37 -2.62 -0.65
C PHE A 18 -10.54 -3.60 -0.46
N GLU A 19 -11.00 -3.82 0.77
CA GLU A 19 -12.09 -4.74 1.07
C GLU A 19 -13.39 -4.33 0.36
N GLY A 20 -14.11 -5.31 -0.19
CA GLY A 20 -15.37 -5.10 -0.93
C GLY A 20 -15.21 -4.42 -2.29
N ARG A 21 -13.99 -4.09 -2.73
CA ARG A 21 -13.76 -3.48 -4.05
C ARG A 21 -13.71 -4.52 -5.16
N ARG A 22 -14.01 -4.06 -6.38
CA ARG A 22 -13.87 -4.87 -7.58
C ARG A 22 -12.39 -5.23 -7.84
N PRO A 23 -12.12 -6.32 -8.58
CA PRO A 23 -10.74 -6.69 -8.97
C PRO A 23 -10.03 -5.63 -9.81
N THR A 24 -10.78 -4.75 -10.46
CA THR A 24 -10.30 -3.69 -11.34
C THR A 24 -10.84 -2.33 -10.88
N LEU A 25 -9.99 -1.31 -10.94
CA LEU A 25 -10.33 0.09 -10.72
C LEU A 25 -9.96 0.93 -11.95
N THR A 26 -10.65 2.04 -12.13
CA THR A 26 -10.31 3.10 -13.09
C THR A 26 -9.44 4.16 -12.42
N ALA A 27 -8.77 5.00 -13.22
CA ALA A 27 -7.94 6.08 -12.67
C ALA A 27 -8.71 7.04 -11.74
N PRO A 28 -9.98 7.44 -12.02
CA PRO A 28 -10.79 8.19 -11.07
C PRO A 28 -11.07 7.46 -9.76
N GLU A 29 -11.38 6.15 -9.80
CA GLU A 29 -11.64 5.36 -8.59
C GLU A 29 -10.37 5.22 -7.73
N VAL A 30 -9.19 5.07 -8.34
CA VAL A 30 -7.91 5.09 -7.61
C VAL A 30 -7.63 6.46 -7.00
N ALA A 31 -7.94 7.54 -7.72
CA ALA A 31 -7.76 8.90 -7.23
C ALA A 31 -8.62 9.16 -5.98
N GLU A 32 -9.89 8.76 -6.01
CA GLU A 32 -10.78 8.83 -4.85
C GLU A 32 -10.29 7.95 -3.70
N LEU A 33 -9.85 6.73 -4.01
CA LEU A 33 -9.37 5.76 -3.00
C LEU A 33 -8.15 6.27 -2.23
N LEU A 34 -7.15 6.80 -2.94
CA LEU A 34 -5.88 7.22 -2.35
C LEU A 34 -5.86 8.70 -1.96
N GLY A 35 -6.97 9.42 -2.13
CA GLY A 35 -7.02 10.86 -1.86
C GLY A 35 -6.11 11.69 -2.80
N MET A 36 -5.92 11.22 -4.03
CA MET A 36 -5.06 11.84 -5.03
C MET A 36 -5.86 12.62 -6.08
N THR A 37 -5.19 13.49 -6.84
CA THR A 37 -5.81 14.09 -8.03
C THR A 37 -5.84 13.08 -9.19
N LYS A 38 -6.86 13.16 -10.06
CA LYS A 38 -6.93 12.34 -11.28
C LYS A 38 -5.70 12.52 -12.16
N GLN A 39 -5.20 13.76 -12.27
CA GLN A 39 -3.97 14.08 -13.01
C GLN A 39 -2.76 13.34 -12.44
N GLY A 40 -2.61 13.29 -11.12
CA GLY A 40 -1.52 12.56 -10.45
C GLY A 40 -1.57 11.05 -10.75
N VAL A 41 -2.75 10.44 -10.68
CA VAL A 41 -2.90 9.02 -11.01
C VAL A 41 -2.59 8.75 -12.48
N TYR A 42 -3.05 9.60 -13.41
CA TYR A 42 -2.69 9.45 -14.82
C TYR A 42 -1.20 9.71 -15.09
N HIS A 43 -0.51 10.49 -14.25
CA HIS A 43 0.95 10.63 -14.34
C HIS A 43 1.62 9.31 -13.95
N TRP A 44 1.26 8.74 -12.79
CA TRP A 44 1.76 7.44 -12.32
C TRP A 44 1.52 6.28 -13.29
N LEU A 45 0.43 6.31 -14.05
CA LEU A 45 0.16 5.31 -15.09
C LEU A 45 1.04 5.49 -16.33
N ARG A 46 1.38 6.73 -16.67
CA ARG A 46 2.20 7.04 -17.85
C ARG A 46 3.68 6.83 -17.58
N ASP A 47 4.14 7.15 -16.38
CA ASP A 47 5.53 6.97 -15.96
C ASP A 47 5.84 5.52 -15.51
N GLY A 48 4.81 4.69 -15.29
CA GLY A 48 4.94 3.30 -14.88
C GLY A 48 5.14 3.08 -13.38
N THR A 49 4.91 4.10 -12.55
CA THR A 49 4.97 4.02 -11.09
C THR A 49 3.97 3.00 -10.54
N ILE A 50 2.79 2.92 -11.14
CA ILE A 50 1.80 1.87 -10.85
C ILE A 50 1.45 1.09 -12.11
N PRO A 51 1.18 -0.21 -11.99
CA PRO A 51 0.73 -1.02 -13.12
C PRO A 51 -0.68 -0.60 -13.56
N GLY A 52 -0.89 -0.55 -14.87
CA GLY A 52 -2.19 -0.32 -15.46
C GLY A 52 -2.26 -0.84 -16.89
N TYR A 53 -3.46 -1.23 -17.30
CA TYR A 53 -3.74 -1.78 -18.62
C TYR A 53 -4.67 -0.83 -19.37
N LYS A 54 -4.23 -0.34 -20.52
CA LYS A 54 -5.01 0.57 -21.34
C LYS A 54 -5.87 -0.20 -22.34
N VAL A 55 -7.19 -0.05 -22.25
CA VAL A 55 -8.16 -0.63 -23.18
C VAL A 55 -8.98 0.52 -23.78
N GLY A 56 -8.76 0.79 -25.07
CA GLY A 56 -9.31 1.98 -25.72
C GLY A 56 -8.79 3.27 -25.08
N SER A 57 -9.69 4.11 -24.59
CA SER A 57 -9.37 5.36 -23.87
C SER A 57 -9.28 5.19 -22.35
N THR A 58 -9.61 4.02 -21.81
CA THR A 58 -9.72 3.79 -20.38
C THR A 58 -8.51 3.02 -19.84
N TRP A 59 -8.03 3.44 -18.67
CA TRP A 59 -7.04 2.69 -17.90
C TRP A 59 -7.72 1.82 -16.85
N PHE A 60 -7.34 0.56 -16.81
CA PHE A 60 -7.74 -0.40 -15.78
C PHE A 60 -6.54 -0.72 -14.90
N ILE A 61 -6.74 -0.62 -13.59
CA ILE A 61 -5.74 -0.89 -12.56
C ILE A 61 -6.20 -2.12 -11.81
N ILE A 62 -5.38 -3.17 -11.79
CA ILE A 62 -5.70 -4.39 -11.06
C ILE A 62 -5.44 -4.17 -9.57
N THR A 63 -6.46 -4.37 -8.74
CA THR A 63 -6.40 -4.14 -7.30
C THR A 63 -5.27 -4.92 -6.64
N ALA A 64 -5.06 -6.18 -7.03
CA ALA A 64 -3.98 -7.01 -6.48
C ALA A 64 -2.59 -6.45 -6.80
N GLU A 65 -2.34 -6.06 -8.05
CA GLU A 65 -1.05 -5.50 -8.47
C GLU A 65 -0.79 -4.12 -7.85
N LEU A 66 -1.83 -3.30 -7.71
CA LEU A 66 -1.73 -2.02 -7.02
C LEU A 66 -1.36 -2.21 -5.55
N LYS A 67 -2.01 -3.17 -4.86
CA LYS A 67 -1.64 -3.52 -3.47
C LYS A 67 -0.18 -3.92 -3.38
N ASP A 68 0.29 -4.80 -4.26
CA ASP A 68 1.69 -5.24 -4.25
C ASP A 68 2.67 -4.10 -4.56
N THR A 69 2.28 -3.16 -5.43
CA THR A 69 3.07 -1.96 -5.72
C THR A 69 3.17 -1.07 -4.48
N LEU A 70 2.06 -0.83 -3.79
CA LEU A 70 2.04 -0.06 -2.55
C LEU A 70 2.87 -0.71 -1.44
N ARG A 71 2.83 -2.05 -1.32
CA ARG A 71 3.67 -2.81 -0.38
C ARG A 71 5.16 -2.61 -0.67
N LYS A 72 5.55 -2.72 -1.94
CA LYS A 72 6.95 -2.55 -2.37
C LYS A 72 7.44 -1.11 -2.19
N GLY A 73 6.55 -0.14 -2.35
CA GLY A 73 6.83 1.29 -2.14
C GLY A 73 6.69 1.75 -0.68
N ALA A 74 6.30 0.86 0.24
CA ALA A 74 6.17 1.21 1.64
C ALA A 74 7.53 1.59 2.22
N ASN A 75 7.59 2.74 2.89
CA ASN A 75 8.76 3.11 3.67
C ASN A 75 8.88 2.10 4.82
N ALA A 76 10.00 1.38 4.92
CA ALA A 76 10.26 0.51 6.05
C ALA A 76 10.16 1.34 7.35
N PRO A 77 9.62 0.79 8.46
CA PRO A 77 9.77 1.44 9.75
C PRO A 77 11.27 1.62 9.97
N ARG A 78 11.74 2.89 10.00
CA ARG A 78 13.10 3.18 10.45
C ARG A 78 13.23 2.46 11.78
N GLY A 79 14.14 1.49 11.85
CA GLY A 79 14.25 0.58 12.98
C GLY A 79 14.08 1.37 14.26
N GLY A 80 13.12 0.94 15.09
CA GLY A 80 12.95 1.48 16.43
C GLY A 80 14.21 1.16 17.21
N VAL A 81 15.22 2.03 17.09
CA VAL A 81 16.22 2.20 18.13
C VAL A 81 15.48 2.98 19.21
N MET A 82 14.78 2.25 20.09
CA MET A 82 14.60 2.77 21.43
C MET A 82 16.03 3.06 21.92
N PRO A 83 16.38 4.32 22.25
CA PRO A 83 17.58 4.53 23.04
C PRO A 83 17.46 3.63 24.28
N PRO A 84 18.56 3.01 24.74
CA PRO A 84 18.51 2.26 25.99
C PRO A 84 17.91 3.21 27.03
N VAL A 85 16.80 2.80 27.62
CA VAL A 85 16.30 3.43 28.85
C VAL A 85 17.49 3.34 29.80
N VAL A 86 18.12 4.48 30.07
CA VAL A 86 19.06 4.59 31.18
C VAL A 86 18.21 4.39 32.42
N GLU A 87 18.23 3.18 32.97
CA GLU A 87 17.83 2.96 34.35
C GLU A 87 18.78 3.80 35.20
N GLU A 88 18.31 4.98 35.58
CA GLU A 88 18.93 5.78 36.62
C GLU A 88 18.71 5.01 37.93
N GLN A 89 19.66 4.16 38.28
CA GLN A 89 19.86 3.68 39.63
C GLN A 89 20.72 4.72 40.36
N ASP A 90 20.07 5.61 41.11
CA ASP A 90 20.39 5.95 42.51
C ASP A 90 19.21 6.72 43.16
#